data_AF-A0A7S4UYU9-F1
#
_entry.id   AF-A0A7S4UYU9-F1
#
_cell.length_a   1.000
_cell.length_b   1.000
_cell.length_c   1.000
_cell.angle_alpha   90.00
_cell.angle_beta   90.00
_cell.angle_gamma   90.00
#
_symmetry.space_group_name_H-M   'P 1'
#
loop_
_entity.id
_entity.type
_entity.pdbx_description
1 polymer ?
#
loop_
_entity_poly.entity_id
_entity_poly.type
_entity_poly.pdbx_seq_one_letter_code
_entity_poly.pdbx_strand_id
1 'polypeptide(L)'
;MLGDLEVRRKESGVLVRGEGAWRVISSGVVGGGFREEEEDVSVVNVKVSPDYTMDTPPEQLIYEFCQEEEVDPSRCVGMMTAASMSTFKEAARRDKESGVEIRVFVTAGLSNARAAGDKADWQHIRTPEEEKKGTINTVVFVSSPMEEAAMVEALAICVEGKCRVMSDWYITSEVSGSICQGTGTDSIVLLSRRDQSAEKIRYAGKHVLFAQLLAEAVCEATGSSVKEAILHYYKSELRYRCHQLYRVASLWLPTLLHSCFEQTDISVNPQDELPSPSLRSKTVGLSLFLLSYRAEGQLGRATSLMLAAFCWDRFLGEPPYTLHPVVWTGNAISKLLSWVPDRAYSSPALGLFCGSLITLSCACTSFAAVRSLDQWLQLLPHARFLHFAFGAWLLKSSHSLHLLGACAMQMKKLLDRQDLPRARNQLCWLCSRDPSKLDEKELVAGTLESISENLSDGYVAPLCWFSVLGLPGAVTYRVINTLDSRVGYRGRFEYLGKVAAWLDDAVNLVPARLTAALLALSSASTGDSARDSIVTAWQHAGRCESPNAGWPMAALAGAMGVRLEKRGCYSLGSQKHELCSESIEQGWKVVWRGGVLCLVLCVAIKRWK
;
A
#
# COMPACT_ATOMS: atom_id res chain seq x y z
N MET A 1 42.72 33.55 1.57
CA MET A 1 41.36 34.05 1.23
C MET A 1 41.03 33.53 -0.16
N LEU A 2 39.80 33.07 -0.44
CA LEU A 2 39.35 33.12 -1.84
C LEU A 2 39.39 34.61 -2.16
N GLY A 3 40.25 35.08 -3.07
CA GLY A 3 40.17 36.46 -3.55
C GLY A 3 38.76 36.75 -4.10
N ASP A 4 38.53 37.96 -4.61
CA ASP A 4 37.28 38.23 -5.33
C ASP A 4 37.20 37.31 -6.56
N LEU A 5 36.51 36.17 -6.42
CA LEU A 5 36.14 35.33 -7.56
C LEU A 5 35.40 36.23 -8.54
N GLU A 6 35.87 36.28 -9.78
CA GLU A 6 35.19 37.04 -10.80
C GLU A 6 33.96 36.24 -11.26
N VAL A 7 32.76 36.72 -10.93
CA VAL A 7 31.50 36.11 -11.33
C VAL A 7 30.81 37.00 -12.35
N ARG A 8 30.71 36.53 -13.59
CA ARG A 8 29.94 37.20 -14.66
C ARG A 8 28.70 36.38 -14.98
N ARG A 9 27.53 37.04 -14.97
CA ARG A 9 26.24 36.43 -15.29
C ARG A 9 25.62 37.15 -16.48
N LYS A 10 25.30 36.39 -17.52
CA LYS A 10 24.59 36.84 -18.72
C LYS A 10 23.36 35.97 -18.96
N GLU A 11 22.55 36.32 -19.95
CA GLU A 11 21.45 35.45 -20.40
C GLU A 11 21.99 34.19 -21.07
N SER A 12 23.12 34.28 -21.77
CA SER A 12 23.80 33.18 -22.46
C SER A 12 24.56 32.22 -21.54
N GLY A 13 24.75 32.56 -20.25
CA GLY A 13 25.43 31.68 -19.31
C GLY A 13 26.06 32.40 -18.13
N VAL A 14 26.84 31.65 -17.36
CA VAL A 14 27.61 32.16 -16.22
C VAL A 14 29.07 31.78 -16.38
N LEU A 15 29.97 32.71 -16.06
CA LEU A 15 31.40 32.50 -15.91
C LEU A 15 31.79 32.75 -14.45
N VAL A 16 32.55 31.84 -13.86
CA VAL A 16 33.23 32.02 -12.58
C VAL A 16 34.72 31.78 -12.76
N ARG A 17 35.54 32.81 -12.56
CA ARG A 17 37.01 32.71 -12.69
C ARG A 17 37.68 32.74 -11.32
N GLY A 18 38.57 31.78 -11.11
CA GLY A 18 39.44 31.72 -9.94
C GLY A 18 40.89 31.99 -10.34
N GLU A 19 41.49 33.03 -9.79
CA GLU A 19 42.89 33.39 -10.07
C GLU A 19 43.88 32.42 -9.39
N GLY A 20 45.05 32.19 -9.99
CA GLY A 20 46.14 31.36 -9.47
C GLY A 20 45.89 29.84 -9.59
N ALA A 21 46.73 29.03 -8.96
CA ALA A 21 46.74 27.57 -9.16
C ALA A 21 45.62 26.81 -8.42
N TRP A 22 45.01 25.84 -9.11
CA TRP A 22 43.87 25.04 -8.63
C TRP A 22 44.00 23.54 -8.91
N ARG A 23 43.45 22.72 -8.02
CA ARG A 23 43.08 21.33 -8.29
C ARG A 23 41.60 21.28 -8.60
N VAL A 24 41.24 20.56 -9.65
CA VAL A 24 39.86 20.48 -10.11
C VAL A 24 39.46 19.03 -10.28
N ILE A 25 38.29 18.68 -9.76
CA ILE A 25 37.57 17.45 -10.08
C ILE A 25 36.21 17.86 -10.67
N SER A 26 35.88 17.33 -11.85
CA SER A 26 34.69 17.77 -12.57
C SER A 26 34.03 16.68 -13.40
N SER A 27 32.71 16.76 -13.53
CA SER A 27 31.91 16.04 -14.53
C SER A 27 31.49 16.92 -15.72
N GLY A 28 32.14 18.07 -15.91
CA GLY A 28 31.86 18.99 -17.01
C GLY A 28 32.12 18.36 -18.37
N VAL A 29 31.43 18.87 -19.39
CA VAL A 29 31.54 18.44 -20.79
C VAL A 29 32.96 18.73 -21.31
N VAL A 30 33.45 19.94 -21.04
CA VAL A 30 34.82 20.36 -21.37
C VAL A 30 35.63 20.43 -20.09
N GLY A 31 36.86 19.91 -20.11
CA GLY A 31 37.76 19.98 -18.97
C GLY A 31 37.33 19.13 -17.77
N GLY A 32 36.54 18.08 -18.00
CA GLY A 32 36.13 17.10 -17.00
C GLY A 32 37.27 16.18 -16.53
N GLY A 33 37.01 15.39 -15.49
CA GLY A 33 37.99 14.54 -14.83
C GLY A 33 38.75 15.25 -13.71
N PHE A 34 39.90 14.70 -13.34
CA PHE A 34 40.82 15.29 -12.36
C PHE A 34 41.94 16.01 -13.10
N ARG A 35 42.20 17.27 -12.75
CA ARG A 35 43.23 18.12 -13.37
C ARG A 35 43.88 19.04 -12.36
N GLU A 36 45.12 19.40 -12.64
CA GLU A 36 45.85 20.43 -11.91
C GLU A 36 46.13 21.60 -12.84
N GLU A 37 45.68 22.79 -12.45
CA GLU A 37 45.96 24.05 -13.13
C GLU A 37 47.04 24.81 -12.36
N GLU A 38 48.05 25.30 -13.07
CA GLU A 38 49.13 26.12 -12.52
C GLU A 38 48.80 27.61 -12.54
N GLU A 39 47.84 28.00 -13.37
CA GLU A 39 47.37 29.36 -13.57
C GLU A 39 45.85 29.45 -13.33
N ASP A 40 45.27 30.61 -13.61
CA ASP A 40 43.85 30.89 -13.48
C ASP A 40 42.98 29.83 -14.18
N VAL A 41 41.85 29.52 -13.57
CA VAL A 41 40.85 28.59 -14.11
C VAL A 41 39.49 29.25 -14.21
N SER A 42 38.80 28.99 -15.32
CA SER A 42 37.47 29.51 -15.59
C SER A 42 36.44 28.39 -15.64
N VAL A 43 35.37 28.51 -14.87
CA VAL A 43 34.23 27.60 -14.94
C VAL A 43 33.10 28.30 -15.68
N VAL A 44 32.66 27.74 -16.81
CA VAL A 44 31.53 28.26 -17.59
C VAL A 44 30.34 27.33 -17.50
N ASN A 45 29.16 27.90 -17.39
CA ASN A 45 27.87 27.21 -17.42
C ASN A 45 27.00 27.84 -18.49
N VAL A 46 27.05 27.29 -19.70
CA VAL A 46 26.44 27.85 -20.91
C VAL A 46 24.95 27.54 -20.93
N LYS A 47 24.14 28.58 -21.13
CA LYS A 47 22.69 28.45 -21.28
C LYS A 47 22.37 27.93 -22.68
N VAL A 48 21.66 26.81 -22.74
CA VAL A 48 21.09 26.29 -24.00
C VAL A 48 19.58 26.38 -24.02
N SER A 49 19.03 26.39 -25.24
CA SER A 49 17.60 26.26 -25.47
C SER A 49 17.07 24.97 -24.82
N PRO A 50 15.88 24.98 -24.21
CA PRO A 50 15.21 23.74 -23.77
C PRO A 50 15.06 22.72 -24.91
N ASP A 51 14.95 23.20 -26.15
CA ASP A 51 14.78 22.40 -27.37
C ASP A 51 16.11 22.12 -28.10
N TYR A 52 17.26 22.38 -27.44
CA TYR A 52 18.56 22.14 -28.04
C TYR A 52 18.73 20.66 -28.43
N THR A 53 18.99 20.42 -29.71
CA THR A 53 19.32 19.11 -30.28
C THR A 53 20.84 18.97 -30.41
N MET A 54 21.37 17.74 -30.42
CA MET A 54 22.81 17.47 -30.55
C MET A 54 23.38 17.78 -31.96
N ASP A 55 22.64 18.54 -32.78
CA ASP A 55 23.05 18.93 -34.14
C ASP A 55 24.32 19.79 -34.12
N THR A 56 24.51 20.57 -33.05
CA THR A 56 25.78 21.25 -32.75
C THR A 56 26.45 20.53 -31.57
N PRO A 57 27.71 20.10 -31.66
CA PRO A 57 28.41 19.46 -30.54
C PRO A 57 28.41 20.33 -29.27
N PRO A 58 28.12 19.77 -28.09
CA PRO A 58 28.19 20.45 -26.78
C PRO A 58 29.46 21.28 -26.55
N GLU A 59 30.62 20.73 -26.94
CA GLU A 59 31.92 21.34 -26.78
C GLU A 59 32.05 22.62 -27.61
N GLN A 60 31.45 22.62 -28.81
CA GLN A 60 31.50 23.77 -29.72
C GLN A 60 30.80 24.98 -29.11
N LEU A 61 29.61 24.80 -28.51
CA LEU A 61 28.88 25.89 -27.85
C LEU A 61 29.65 26.47 -26.66
N ILE A 62 30.36 25.61 -25.92
CA ILE A 62 31.24 26.03 -24.83
C ILE A 62 32.41 26.84 -25.38
N TYR A 63 33.03 26.40 -26.48
CA TYR A 63 34.16 27.11 -27.09
C TYR A 63 33.75 28.48 -27.66
N GLU A 64 32.58 28.58 -28.27
CA GLU A 64 32.00 29.85 -28.73
C GLU A 64 31.78 30.80 -27.55
N PHE A 65 31.17 30.32 -26.46
CA PHE A 65 31.00 31.13 -25.24
C PHE A 65 32.34 31.56 -24.62
N CYS A 66 33.34 30.67 -24.60
CA CYS A 66 34.69 31.01 -24.13
C CYS A 66 35.33 32.10 -25.00
N GLN A 67 35.16 32.05 -26.32
CA GLN A 67 35.66 33.10 -27.22
C GLN A 67 34.97 34.44 -26.95
N GLU A 68 33.65 34.44 -26.76
CA GLU A 68 32.88 35.66 -26.42
C GLU A 68 33.30 36.28 -25.08
N GLU A 69 33.68 35.45 -24.09
CA GLU A 69 34.14 35.90 -22.77
C GLU A 69 35.65 36.13 -22.68
N GLU A 70 36.38 35.97 -23.79
CA GLU A 70 37.84 36.07 -23.85
C GLU A 70 38.56 35.10 -22.87
N VAL A 71 38.00 33.90 -22.74
CA VAL A 71 38.52 32.81 -21.89
C VAL A 71 39.24 31.77 -22.76
N ASP A 72 40.44 31.36 -22.35
CA ASP A 72 41.16 30.25 -22.97
C ASP A 72 40.40 28.92 -22.73
N PRO A 73 39.91 28.24 -23.78
CA PRO A 73 39.20 26.97 -23.64
C PRO A 73 40.01 25.86 -22.96
N SER A 74 41.34 25.88 -23.07
CA SER A 74 42.20 24.86 -22.45
C SER A 74 42.22 24.98 -20.92
N ARG A 75 41.99 26.19 -20.40
CA ARG A 75 41.95 26.52 -18.96
C ARG A 75 40.52 26.65 -18.43
N CYS A 76 39.58 26.06 -19.16
CA CYS A 76 38.16 26.14 -18.85
C CYS A 76 37.59 24.79 -18.44
N VAL A 77 36.66 24.81 -17.47
CA VAL A 77 35.72 23.72 -17.22
C VAL A 77 34.35 24.16 -17.72
N GLY A 78 33.85 23.49 -18.75
CA GLY A 78 32.60 23.84 -19.40
C GLY A 78 31.46 22.91 -19.02
N MET A 79 30.35 23.51 -18.59
CA MET A 79 29.06 22.85 -18.38
C MET A 79 28.00 23.51 -19.24
N MET A 80 26.88 22.81 -19.41
CA MET A 80 25.70 23.33 -20.11
C MET A 80 24.50 23.22 -19.20
N THR A 81 23.54 24.12 -19.37
CA THR A 81 22.30 24.09 -18.61
C THR A 81 21.11 24.55 -19.44
N ALA A 82 20.03 23.78 -19.37
CA ALA A 82 18.72 24.21 -19.85
C ALA A 82 17.93 24.94 -18.75
N ALA A 83 18.47 25.08 -17.53
CA ALA A 83 17.83 25.84 -16.45
C ALA A 83 17.68 27.32 -16.82
N SER A 84 16.67 27.99 -16.25
CA SER A 84 16.57 29.45 -16.37
C SER A 84 17.75 30.10 -15.64
N MET A 85 18.38 31.12 -16.24
CA MET A 85 19.44 31.87 -15.58
C MET A 85 18.95 32.56 -14.30
N SER A 86 17.65 32.79 -14.12
CA SER A 86 17.06 33.27 -12.85
C SER A 86 17.39 32.37 -11.65
N THR A 87 17.63 31.08 -11.91
CA THR A 87 17.92 30.06 -10.89
C THR A 87 19.38 30.05 -10.43
N PHE A 88 20.26 30.86 -11.03
CA PHE A 88 21.62 31.01 -10.53
C PHE A 88 21.62 31.57 -9.11
N LYS A 89 22.10 30.79 -8.14
CA LYS A 89 22.23 31.16 -6.73
C LYS A 89 23.62 30.85 -6.22
N GLU A 90 24.03 31.59 -5.21
CA GLU A 90 25.30 31.44 -4.52
C GLU A 90 25.06 31.22 -3.02
N ALA A 91 25.93 30.43 -2.39
CA ALA A 91 26.08 30.39 -0.94
C ALA A 91 27.57 30.32 -0.57
N ALA A 92 27.91 30.91 0.58
CA ALA A 92 29.27 30.87 1.11
C ALA A 92 29.28 30.40 2.57
N ARG A 93 30.34 29.69 2.96
CA ARG A 93 30.63 29.32 4.34
C ARG A 93 32.10 29.57 4.61
N ARG A 94 32.40 29.97 5.85
CA ARG A 94 33.76 30.22 6.30
C ARG A 94 33.93 29.68 7.70
N ASP A 95 34.98 28.89 7.91
CA ASP A 95 35.41 28.54 9.25
C ASP A 95 36.09 29.74 9.92
N LYS A 96 35.69 30.04 11.16
CA LYS A 96 36.20 31.20 11.90
C LYS A 96 37.61 30.98 12.41
N GLU A 97 38.02 29.73 12.63
CA GLU A 97 39.31 29.39 13.23
C GLU A 97 40.40 29.22 12.17
N SER A 98 40.22 28.29 11.22
CA SER A 98 41.18 28.06 10.12
C SER A 98 41.11 29.14 9.03
N GLY A 99 40.01 29.89 8.96
CA GLY A 99 39.77 30.87 7.90
C GLY A 99 39.42 30.25 6.54
N VAL A 100 39.30 28.92 6.45
CA VAL A 100 38.92 28.20 5.23
C VAL A 100 37.55 28.63 4.75
N GLU A 101 37.44 28.96 3.47
CA GLU A 101 36.24 29.45 2.83
C GLU A 101 35.78 28.50 1.73
N ILE A 102 34.46 28.32 1.64
CA ILE A 102 33.76 27.50 0.65
C ILE A 102 32.73 28.40 -0.02
N ARG A 103 32.79 28.54 -1.35
CA ARG A 103 31.76 29.22 -2.14
C ARG A 103 31.13 28.25 -3.12
N VAL A 104 29.81 28.22 -3.16
CA VAL A 104 29.02 27.28 -3.97
C VAL A 104 28.07 28.05 -4.87
N PHE A 105 28.08 27.72 -6.15
CA PHE A 105 27.19 28.28 -7.17
C PHE A 105 26.32 27.19 -7.77
N VAL A 106 25.02 27.42 -7.90
CA VAL A 106 24.07 26.42 -8.43
C VAL A 106 23.10 27.03 -9.44
N THR A 107 22.85 26.31 -10.53
CA THR A 107 21.68 26.51 -11.41
C THR A 107 20.83 25.24 -11.41
N ALA A 108 19.51 25.35 -11.34
CA ALA A 108 18.61 24.20 -11.24
C ALA A 108 17.44 24.27 -12.24
N GLY A 109 17.27 23.22 -13.02
CA GLY A 109 16.10 23.00 -13.89
C GLY A 109 15.51 21.62 -13.60
N LEU A 110 14.20 21.55 -13.33
CA LEU A 110 13.54 20.33 -12.84
C LEU A 110 12.73 19.57 -13.90
N SER A 111 12.86 19.95 -15.17
CA SER A 111 12.09 19.44 -16.31
C SER A 111 12.37 17.97 -16.67
N ASN A 112 13.46 17.39 -16.15
CA ASN A 112 13.82 15.97 -16.32
C ASN A 112 14.38 15.41 -15.00
N ALA A 113 13.60 15.57 -13.92
CA ALA A 113 13.96 15.03 -12.62
C ALA A 113 14.01 13.49 -12.68
N ARG A 114 15.12 12.90 -12.21
CA ARG A 114 15.40 11.47 -12.33
C ARG A 114 15.94 10.86 -11.04
N ALA A 115 15.52 9.63 -10.78
CA ALA A 115 16.05 8.83 -9.70
C ALA A 115 17.11 7.84 -10.23
N ALA A 116 18.14 7.59 -9.44
CA ALA A 116 19.13 6.58 -9.72
C ALA A 116 18.45 5.19 -9.78
N GLY A 117 18.70 4.44 -10.85
CA GLY A 117 18.04 3.15 -11.10
C GLY A 117 16.70 3.25 -11.82
N ASP A 118 16.25 4.46 -12.19
CA ASP A 118 15.15 4.60 -13.14
C ASP A 118 15.44 3.83 -14.43
N LYS A 119 14.39 3.29 -15.05
CA LYS A 119 14.51 2.69 -16.37
C LYS A 119 15.09 3.74 -17.31
N ALA A 120 16.15 3.37 -18.01
CA ALA A 120 16.69 4.20 -19.07
C ALA A 120 15.59 4.44 -20.12
N ASP A 121 15.43 5.70 -20.54
CA ASP A 121 14.55 6.02 -21.66
C ASP A 121 15.05 5.36 -22.95
N TRP A 122 16.35 5.06 -23.00
CA TRP A 122 17.05 4.50 -24.13
C TRP A 122 17.47 3.05 -23.88
N GLN A 123 16.91 2.13 -24.66
CA GLN A 123 17.29 0.70 -24.64
C GLN A 123 18.42 0.39 -25.65
N HIS A 124 18.92 1.39 -26.35
CA HIS A 124 20.04 1.30 -27.31
C HIS A 124 21.14 2.32 -26.93
N ILE A 125 22.40 2.04 -27.29
CA ILE A 125 23.59 2.81 -26.88
C ILE A 125 23.62 4.24 -27.47
N ARG A 126 22.85 4.52 -28.53
CA ARG A 126 22.82 5.85 -29.18
C ARG A 126 21.71 6.73 -28.63
N THR A 127 22.04 7.98 -28.35
CA THR A 127 21.15 9.07 -27.91
C THR A 127 20.30 9.59 -29.10
N PRO A 128 18.99 9.81 -28.95
CA PRO A 128 18.14 10.38 -30.01
C PRO A 128 17.81 11.87 -29.81
N GLU A 129 16.99 12.39 -30.74
CA GLU A 129 16.92 13.81 -31.16
C GLU A 129 16.03 14.74 -30.31
N GLU A 130 15.09 14.26 -29.49
CA GLU A 130 14.19 15.14 -28.71
C GLU A 130 14.25 14.85 -27.19
N GLU A 131 14.58 15.87 -26.40
CA GLU A 131 14.70 15.78 -24.94
C GLU A 131 14.04 17.00 -24.27
N LYS A 132 13.27 16.79 -23.18
CA LYS A 132 13.03 17.86 -22.20
C LYS A 132 14.26 17.95 -21.32
N LYS A 133 15.05 19.01 -21.45
CA LYS A 133 16.32 19.14 -20.71
C LYS A 133 16.10 19.84 -19.37
N GLY A 134 16.49 19.19 -18.28
CA GLY A 134 16.59 19.75 -16.93
C GLY A 134 17.98 19.43 -16.39
N THR A 135 18.57 20.36 -15.65
CA THR A 135 19.99 20.29 -15.22
C THR A 135 20.14 20.93 -13.85
N ILE A 136 20.81 20.26 -12.91
CA ILE A 136 21.31 20.87 -11.67
C ILE A 136 22.84 20.88 -11.72
N ASN A 137 23.41 22.05 -12.03
CA ASN A 137 24.86 22.25 -12.07
C ASN A 137 25.35 22.90 -10.79
N THR A 138 26.39 22.33 -10.18
CA THR A 138 26.98 22.81 -8.92
C THR A 138 28.47 23.10 -9.11
N VAL A 139 28.90 24.31 -8.76
CA VAL A 139 30.32 24.70 -8.77
C VAL A 139 30.76 25.04 -7.35
N VAL A 140 31.86 24.46 -6.89
CA VAL A 140 32.37 24.63 -5.53
C VAL A 140 33.81 25.13 -5.59
N PHE A 141 34.09 26.25 -4.93
CA PHE A 141 35.45 26.76 -4.71
C PHE A 141 35.83 26.63 -3.24
N VAL A 142 37.00 26.05 -2.98
CA VAL A 142 37.56 25.85 -1.65
C VAL A 142 38.88 26.61 -1.53
N SER A 143 39.01 27.44 -0.50
CA SER A 143 40.16 28.33 -0.29
C SER A 143 41.45 27.64 0.13
N SER A 144 41.43 26.32 0.36
CA SER A 144 42.52 25.54 0.95
C SER A 144 42.89 24.35 0.07
N PRO A 145 44.15 23.89 0.11
CA PRO A 145 44.56 22.68 -0.59
C PRO A 145 43.91 21.44 -0.02
N MET A 146 43.46 20.58 -0.92
CA MET A 146 42.82 19.30 -0.60
C MET A 146 43.68 18.13 -1.11
N GLU A 147 43.67 17.04 -0.36
CA GLU A 147 44.12 15.74 -0.87
C GLU A 147 43.11 15.19 -1.88
N GLU A 148 43.58 14.37 -2.83
CA GLU A 148 42.72 13.80 -3.88
C GLU A 148 41.58 13.00 -3.28
N ALA A 149 41.86 12.18 -2.26
CA ALA A 149 40.84 11.45 -1.50
C ALA A 149 39.82 12.39 -0.84
N ALA A 150 40.27 13.50 -0.26
CA ALA A 150 39.39 14.50 0.34
C ALA A 150 38.51 15.20 -0.71
N MET A 151 39.01 15.43 -1.92
CA MET A 151 38.21 15.99 -3.02
C MET A 151 37.11 15.03 -3.47
N VAL A 152 37.40 13.73 -3.53
CA VAL A 152 36.39 12.69 -3.85
C VAL A 152 35.33 12.62 -2.77
N GLU A 153 35.72 12.62 -1.49
CA GLU A 153 34.77 12.67 -0.37
C GLU A 153 33.91 13.94 -0.40
N ALA A 154 34.52 15.10 -0.66
CA ALA A 154 33.81 16.37 -0.77
C ALA A 154 32.81 16.38 -1.94
N LEU A 155 33.17 15.78 -3.08
CA LEU A 155 32.26 15.60 -4.21
C LEU A 155 31.03 14.78 -3.80
N ALA A 156 31.22 13.70 -3.03
CA ALA A 156 30.13 12.90 -2.49
C ALA A 156 29.24 13.72 -1.54
N ILE A 157 29.82 14.55 -0.67
CA ILE A 157 29.06 15.47 0.20
C ILE A 157 28.20 16.43 -0.62
N CYS A 158 28.71 16.96 -1.74
CA CYS A 158 27.92 17.83 -2.60
C CYS A 158 26.73 17.09 -3.23
N VAL A 159 26.94 15.85 -3.70
CA VAL A 159 25.86 15.02 -4.25
C VAL A 159 24.81 14.73 -3.18
N GLU A 160 25.22 14.36 -1.97
CA GLU A 160 24.32 14.08 -0.85
C GLU A 160 23.56 15.32 -0.38
N GLY A 161 24.21 16.48 -0.34
CA GLY A 161 23.58 17.77 -0.04
C GLY A 161 22.50 18.12 -1.06
N LYS A 162 22.76 17.91 -2.36
CA LYS A 162 21.74 18.03 -3.41
C LYS A 162 20.59 17.04 -3.18
N CYS A 163 20.89 15.76 -2.95
CA CYS A 163 19.87 14.73 -2.69
C CYS A 163 18.97 15.08 -1.50
N ARG A 164 19.54 15.64 -0.44
CA ARG A 164 18.79 16.13 0.72
C ARG A 164 17.78 17.20 0.31
N VAL A 165 18.18 18.19 -0.48
CA VAL A 165 17.28 19.23 -0.98
C VAL A 165 16.16 18.63 -1.85
N MET A 166 16.48 17.68 -2.74
CA MET A 166 15.46 17.02 -3.56
C MET A 166 14.42 16.29 -2.70
N SER A 167 14.86 15.64 -1.63
CA SER A 167 14.00 14.98 -0.64
C SER A 167 13.16 15.98 0.17
N ASP A 168 13.76 17.06 0.65
CA ASP A 168 13.08 18.10 1.45
C ASP A 168 11.95 18.76 0.64
N TRP A 169 12.15 18.96 -0.67
CA TRP A 169 11.14 19.47 -1.59
C TRP A 169 10.21 18.39 -2.17
N TYR A 170 10.41 17.11 -1.82
CA TYR A 170 9.65 15.98 -2.32
C TYR A 170 9.56 15.95 -3.86
N ILE A 171 10.69 16.17 -4.54
CA ILE A 171 10.74 16.16 -5.99
C ILE A 171 10.77 14.70 -6.45
N THR A 172 9.80 14.31 -7.26
CA THR A 172 9.63 12.93 -7.73
C THR A 172 10.14 12.75 -9.15
N SER A 173 10.72 11.59 -9.44
CA SER A 173 11.08 11.17 -10.78
C SER A 173 9.85 11.17 -11.70
N GLU A 174 10.04 11.60 -12.94
CA GLU A 174 8.98 11.50 -13.95
C GLU A 174 8.69 10.05 -14.36
N VAL A 175 9.65 9.14 -14.17
CA VAL A 175 9.56 7.74 -14.61
C VAL A 175 9.11 6.79 -13.53
N SER A 176 9.78 6.76 -12.37
CA SER A 176 9.43 5.83 -11.29
C SER A 176 8.48 6.40 -10.26
N GLY A 177 8.32 7.73 -10.21
CA GLY A 177 7.60 8.40 -9.13
C GLY A 177 8.30 8.33 -7.76
N SER A 178 9.51 7.76 -7.68
CA SER A 178 10.34 7.79 -6.48
C SER A 178 10.96 9.17 -6.26
N ILE A 179 11.47 9.45 -5.06
CA ILE A 179 12.21 10.70 -4.80
C ILE A 179 13.45 10.71 -5.68
N CYS A 180 13.61 11.75 -6.50
CA CYS A 180 14.75 11.90 -7.39
C CYS A 180 16.00 12.38 -6.61
N GLN A 181 17.18 12.09 -7.15
CA GLN A 181 18.48 12.56 -6.60
C GLN A 181 19.04 13.75 -7.38
N GLY A 182 18.43 14.07 -8.53
CA GLY A 182 18.93 15.06 -9.47
C GLY A 182 18.15 15.03 -10.78
N THR A 183 18.84 15.38 -11.86
CA THR A 183 18.31 15.32 -13.23
C THR A 183 19.18 14.43 -14.11
N GLY A 184 18.71 14.10 -15.32
CA GLY A 184 19.47 13.30 -16.28
C GLY A 184 20.80 13.91 -16.74
N THR A 185 21.04 15.21 -16.51
CA THR A 185 22.22 15.93 -17.05
C THR A 185 23.03 16.70 -16.01
N ASP A 186 22.90 16.35 -14.72
CA ASP A 186 23.60 17.07 -13.65
C ASP A 186 25.12 17.08 -13.83
N SER A 187 25.73 18.25 -13.63
CA SER A 187 27.18 18.40 -13.58
C SER A 187 27.65 19.01 -12.26
N ILE A 188 28.85 18.64 -11.82
CA ILE A 188 29.50 19.18 -10.65
C ILE A 188 30.96 19.51 -10.94
N VAL A 189 31.42 20.64 -10.40
CA VAL A 189 32.83 21.08 -10.43
C VAL A 189 33.24 21.41 -9.00
N LEU A 190 34.34 20.82 -8.53
CA LEU A 190 34.94 21.17 -7.25
C LEU A 190 36.39 21.58 -7.48
N LEU A 191 36.70 22.80 -7.05
CA LEU A 191 38.01 23.43 -7.16
C LEU A 191 38.58 23.66 -5.77
N SER A 192 39.84 23.28 -5.56
CA SER A 192 40.59 23.56 -4.34
C SER A 192 41.90 24.26 -4.66
N ARG A 193 42.32 25.21 -3.82
CA ARG A 193 43.59 25.94 -4.01
C ARG A 193 44.78 24.98 -4.03
N ARG A 194 45.84 25.27 -4.77
CA ARG A 194 47.12 24.51 -4.68
C ARG A 194 48.16 25.14 -3.76
N ASP A 195 47.89 26.32 -3.24
CA ASP A 195 48.82 27.06 -2.39
C ASP A 195 49.16 26.28 -1.11
N GLN A 196 50.47 26.05 -0.90
CA GLN A 196 51.00 25.29 0.22
C GLN A 196 51.02 26.08 1.53
N SER A 197 50.74 27.39 1.51
CA SER A 197 50.75 28.22 2.72
C SER A 197 49.50 28.08 3.60
N ALA A 198 48.46 27.38 3.14
CA ALA A 198 47.19 27.19 3.85
C ALA A 198 47.06 25.77 4.45
N GLU A 199 46.20 25.63 5.46
CA GLU A 199 45.94 24.35 6.12
C GLU A 199 45.38 23.32 5.13
N LYS A 200 46.06 22.18 4.99
CA LYS A 200 45.70 21.14 4.02
C LYS A 200 44.58 20.25 4.54
N ILE A 201 43.48 20.17 3.80
CA ILE A 201 42.33 19.31 4.09
C ILE A 201 42.65 17.90 3.60
N ARG A 202 42.75 16.96 4.55
CA ARG A 202 43.11 15.55 4.26
C ARG A 202 41.91 14.61 4.15
N TYR A 203 40.77 14.99 4.72
CA TYR A 203 39.55 14.19 4.74
C TYR A 203 38.32 15.11 4.78
N ALA A 204 37.23 14.69 4.17
CA ALA A 204 35.96 15.41 4.05
C ALA A 204 34.75 14.52 4.41
N GLY A 205 34.94 13.56 5.31
CA GLY A 205 33.86 12.71 5.82
C GLY A 205 32.81 13.49 6.61
N LYS A 206 31.54 13.03 6.61
CA LYS A 206 30.37 13.71 7.21
C LYS A 206 30.51 14.21 8.65
N HIS A 207 31.42 13.62 9.42
CA HIS A 207 31.63 13.91 10.84
C HIS A 207 32.58 15.10 11.09
N VAL A 208 33.10 15.74 10.03
CA VAL A 208 34.05 16.85 10.13
C VAL A 208 33.39 18.18 9.82
N LEU A 209 33.93 19.25 10.40
CA LEU A 209 33.43 20.61 10.20
C LEU A 209 33.43 21.03 8.72
N PHE A 210 34.49 20.69 7.97
CA PHE A 210 34.55 20.99 6.54
C PHE A 210 33.36 20.38 5.77
N ALA A 211 33.03 19.10 6.00
CA ALA A 211 31.90 18.45 5.35
C ALA A 211 30.56 19.07 5.77
N GLN A 212 30.41 19.47 7.04
CA GLN A 212 29.24 20.19 7.51
C GLN A 212 29.08 21.51 6.74
N LEU A 213 30.12 22.36 6.71
CA LEU A 213 30.08 23.66 6.04
C LEU A 213 29.83 23.51 4.53
N LEU A 214 30.48 22.54 3.89
CA LEU A 214 30.24 22.22 2.48
C LEU A 214 28.79 21.82 2.23
N ALA A 215 28.26 20.88 3.01
CA ALA A 215 26.88 20.43 2.89
C ALA A 215 25.88 21.57 3.11
N GLU A 216 26.10 22.43 4.11
CA GLU A 216 25.26 23.60 4.37
C GLU A 216 25.26 24.58 3.20
N ALA A 217 26.42 24.92 2.64
CA ALA A 217 26.52 25.81 1.47
C ALA A 217 25.82 25.20 0.25
N VAL A 218 26.04 23.91 -0.01
CA VAL A 218 25.38 23.19 -1.12
C VAL A 218 23.86 23.15 -0.92
N CYS A 219 23.38 22.84 0.29
CA CYS A 219 21.94 22.79 0.58
C CYS A 219 21.29 24.17 0.42
N GLU A 220 21.94 25.24 0.86
CA GLU A 220 21.43 26.60 0.73
C GLU A 220 21.35 27.06 -0.73
N ALA A 221 22.45 26.92 -1.49
CA ALA A 221 22.49 27.31 -2.89
C ALA A 221 21.51 26.48 -3.73
N THR A 222 21.52 25.15 -3.54
CA THR A 222 20.63 24.23 -4.27
C THR A 222 19.17 24.47 -3.88
N GLY A 223 18.85 24.60 -2.58
CA GLY A 223 17.50 24.86 -2.11
C GLY A 223 16.92 26.16 -2.64
N SER A 224 17.73 27.21 -2.67
CA SER A 224 17.35 28.51 -3.24
C SER A 224 17.14 28.42 -4.76
N SER A 225 17.99 27.67 -5.45
CA SER A 225 17.91 27.48 -6.91
C SER A 225 16.68 26.65 -7.31
N VAL A 226 16.43 25.54 -6.60
CA VAL A 226 15.26 24.68 -6.74
C VAL A 226 13.97 25.44 -6.45
N LYS A 227 13.94 26.25 -5.39
CA LYS A 227 12.77 27.08 -5.08
C LYS A 227 12.46 28.06 -6.21
N GLU A 228 13.47 28.72 -6.77
CA GLU A 228 13.31 29.60 -7.93
C GLU A 228 12.79 28.83 -9.14
N ALA A 229 13.32 27.64 -9.41
CA ALA A 229 12.84 26.77 -10.48
C ALA A 229 11.36 26.41 -10.30
N ILE A 230 10.96 26.01 -9.08
CA ILE A 230 9.56 25.71 -8.74
C ILE A 230 8.67 26.94 -8.97
N LEU A 231 9.08 28.12 -8.54
CA LEU A 231 8.33 29.35 -8.76
C LEU A 231 8.23 29.70 -10.24
N HIS A 232 9.29 29.47 -11.02
CA HIS A 232 9.28 29.69 -12.46
C HIS A 232 8.25 28.82 -13.18
N TYR A 233 8.23 27.52 -12.88
CA TYR A 233 7.35 26.52 -13.52
C TYR A 233 5.91 26.54 -12.97
N TYR A 234 5.74 26.53 -11.65
CA TYR A 234 4.42 26.38 -11.00
C TYR A 234 3.78 27.71 -10.62
N LYS A 235 4.49 28.84 -10.73
CA LYS A 235 4.08 30.20 -10.33
C LYS A 235 3.85 30.39 -8.82
N SER A 236 3.62 29.34 -8.05
CA SER A 236 3.56 29.37 -6.59
C SER A 236 3.93 28.04 -5.95
N GLU A 237 4.43 28.10 -4.72
CA GLU A 237 4.74 26.90 -3.93
C GLU A 237 3.49 26.07 -3.60
N LEU A 238 2.35 26.72 -3.39
CA LEU A 238 1.08 26.03 -3.13
C LEU A 238 0.67 25.16 -4.33
N ARG A 239 0.77 25.68 -5.56
CA ARG A 239 0.45 24.92 -6.77
C ARG A 239 1.37 23.71 -6.92
N TYR A 240 2.65 23.87 -6.62
CA TYR A 240 3.60 22.76 -6.59
C TYR A 240 3.21 21.69 -5.56
N ARG A 241 2.91 22.06 -4.32
CA ARG A 241 2.49 21.11 -3.28
C ARG A 241 1.18 20.38 -3.64
N CYS A 242 0.20 21.08 -4.21
CA CYS A 242 -1.02 20.46 -4.73
C CYS A 242 -0.72 19.48 -5.86
N HIS A 243 0.17 19.84 -6.79
CA HIS A 243 0.60 18.96 -7.87
C HIS A 243 1.30 17.70 -7.34
N GLN A 244 2.19 17.82 -6.34
CA GLN A 244 2.82 16.66 -5.71
C GLN A 244 1.81 15.75 -5.01
N LEU A 245 0.86 16.32 -4.26
CA LEU A 245 -0.22 15.54 -3.64
C LEU A 245 -1.04 14.79 -4.69
N TYR A 246 -1.35 15.45 -5.81
CA TYR A 246 -2.02 14.80 -6.94
C TYR A 246 -1.17 13.68 -7.54
N ARG A 247 0.14 13.89 -7.78
CA ARG A 247 1.02 12.84 -8.31
C ARG A 247 1.11 11.66 -7.37
N VAL A 248 1.35 11.88 -6.08
CA VAL A 248 1.36 10.83 -5.05
C VAL A 248 0.03 10.10 -5.06
N ALA A 249 -1.09 10.80 -5.01
CA ALA A 249 -2.41 10.17 -5.07
C ALA A 249 -2.59 9.35 -6.36
N SER A 250 -2.16 9.85 -7.52
CA SER A 250 -2.30 9.19 -8.82
C SER A 250 -1.39 7.98 -9.01
N LEU A 251 -0.24 7.92 -8.34
CA LEU A 251 0.66 6.77 -8.32
C LEU A 251 0.21 5.73 -7.29
N TRP A 252 -0.35 6.20 -6.17
CA TRP A 252 -0.87 5.33 -5.12
C TRP A 252 -2.23 4.75 -5.48
N LEU A 253 -3.11 5.44 -6.21
CA LEU A 253 -4.46 4.95 -6.53
C LEU A 253 -4.46 3.63 -7.31
N PRO A 254 -3.69 3.48 -8.40
CA PRO A 254 -3.59 2.21 -9.12
C PRO A 254 -2.96 1.12 -8.25
N THR A 255 -2.00 1.47 -7.40
CA THR A 255 -1.34 0.53 -6.47
C THR A 255 -2.29 0.10 -5.34
N LEU A 256 -3.10 1.01 -4.82
CA LEU A 256 -4.20 0.76 -3.88
C LEU A 256 -5.21 -0.19 -4.53
N LEU A 257 -5.66 0.12 -5.75
CA LEU A 257 -6.58 -0.71 -6.51
C LEU A 257 -5.98 -2.07 -6.88
N HIS A 258 -4.68 -2.17 -7.15
CA HIS A 258 -4.02 -3.45 -7.43
C HIS A 258 -3.80 -4.27 -6.16
N SER A 259 -3.42 -3.62 -5.05
CA SER A 259 -3.37 -4.24 -3.71
C SER A 259 -4.74 -4.69 -3.22
N CYS A 260 -5.83 -4.08 -3.71
CA CYS A 260 -7.20 -4.57 -3.51
C CYS A 260 -7.48 -5.93 -4.18
N PHE A 261 -6.59 -6.41 -5.07
CA PHE A 261 -6.67 -7.75 -5.69
C PHE A 261 -5.47 -8.65 -5.41
N GLU A 262 -4.37 -8.11 -4.87
CA GLU A 262 -3.25 -8.92 -4.38
C GLU A 262 -3.74 -9.72 -3.16
N GLN A 263 -3.73 -11.05 -3.30
CA GLN A 263 -4.09 -11.99 -2.24
C GLN A 263 -2.84 -12.79 -1.84
N THR A 264 -2.63 -12.89 -0.53
CA THR A 264 -1.51 -13.61 0.07
C THR A 264 -1.69 -15.12 -0.11
N ASP A 265 -0.60 -15.81 -0.48
CA ASP A 265 -0.58 -17.28 -0.58
C ASP A 265 -0.63 -17.91 0.81
N ILE A 266 -1.79 -18.45 1.21
CA ILE A 266 -2.01 -19.11 2.49
C ILE A 266 -1.16 -20.39 2.58
N SER A 267 -0.65 -20.74 3.77
CA SER A 267 0.05 -22.03 3.94
C SER A 267 -0.90 -23.21 3.70
N VAL A 268 -0.36 -24.32 3.22
CA VAL A 268 -1.11 -25.57 3.02
C VAL A 268 -1.46 -26.25 4.36
N ASN A 269 -0.74 -25.91 5.45
CA ASN A 269 -1.00 -26.46 6.78
C ASN A 269 -1.91 -25.53 7.61
N PRO A 270 -3.08 -26.00 8.09
CA PRO A 270 -4.04 -25.20 8.86
C PRO A 270 -3.57 -24.73 10.23
N GLN A 271 -2.44 -25.25 10.71
CA GLN A 271 -1.81 -24.79 11.96
C GLN A 271 -0.76 -23.71 11.74
N ASP A 272 -0.35 -23.45 10.49
CA ASP A 272 0.63 -22.42 10.20
C ASP A 272 -0.03 -21.04 10.28
N GLU A 273 0.74 -20.04 10.73
CA GLU A 273 0.26 -18.67 10.75
C GLU A 273 -0.08 -18.20 9.33
N LEU A 274 -1.21 -17.49 9.21
CA LEU A 274 -1.59 -16.87 7.95
C LEU A 274 -0.48 -15.92 7.49
N PRO A 275 -0.09 -15.95 6.21
CA PRO A 275 0.92 -15.06 5.65
C PRO A 275 0.56 -13.61 5.96
N SER A 276 1.45 -12.90 6.65
CA SER A 276 1.17 -11.53 7.02
C SER A 276 1.14 -10.65 5.76
N PRO A 277 0.20 -9.68 5.65
CA PRO A 277 0.15 -8.78 4.51
C PRO A 277 1.48 -8.02 4.31
N SER A 278 1.76 -7.59 3.08
CA SER A 278 2.96 -6.80 2.77
C SER A 278 3.02 -5.52 3.62
N LEU A 279 4.23 -5.00 3.88
CA LEU A 279 4.41 -3.77 4.66
C LEU A 279 3.58 -2.61 4.07
N ARG A 280 3.53 -2.51 2.73
CA ARG A 280 2.72 -1.51 2.02
C ARG A 280 1.22 -1.65 2.33
N SER A 281 0.69 -2.88 2.26
CA SER A 281 -0.71 -3.15 2.62
C SER A 281 -1.00 -2.75 4.06
N LYS A 282 -0.10 -3.08 5.01
CA LYS A 282 -0.25 -2.71 6.42
C LYS A 282 -0.26 -1.20 6.63
N THR A 283 0.62 -0.46 5.95
CA THR A 283 0.66 1.00 6.02
C THR A 283 -0.64 1.64 5.52
N VAL A 284 -1.18 1.15 4.40
CA VAL A 284 -2.48 1.58 3.87
C VAL A 284 -3.60 1.28 4.87
N GLY A 285 -3.67 0.03 5.34
CA GLY A 285 -4.69 -0.43 6.29
C GLY A 285 -4.71 0.39 7.56
N LEU A 286 -3.54 0.63 8.16
CA LEU A 286 -3.40 1.45 9.35
C LEU A 286 -3.81 2.90 9.11
N SER A 287 -3.46 3.45 7.94
CA SER A 287 -3.85 4.83 7.58
C SER A 287 -5.36 4.97 7.44
N LEU A 288 -6.02 4.04 6.75
CA LEU A 288 -7.49 4.04 6.59
C LEU A 288 -8.21 3.78 7.92
N PHE A 289 -7.64 2.93 8.77
CA PHE A 289 -8.14 2.69 10.12
C PHE A 289 -8.10 3.98 10.97
N LEU A 290 -6.97 4.68 10.99
CA LEU A 290 -6.81 5.94 11.70
C LEU A 290 -7.68 7.06 11.11
N LEU A 291 -7.86 7.08 9.79
CA LEU A 291 -8.78 8.00 9.12
C LEU A 291 -10.23 7.74 9.56
N SER A 292 -10.63 6.47 9.62
CA SER A 292 -11.96 6.07 10.12
C SER A 292 -12.18 6.51 11.56
N TYR A 293 -11.16 6.37 12.42
CA TYR A 293 -11.20 6.89 13.79
C TYR A 293 -11.35 8.41 13.83
N ARG A 294 -10.55 9.17 13.07
CA ARG A 294 -10.65 10.64 13.03
C ARG A 294 -11.98 11.13 12.48
N ALA A 295 -12.58 10.38 11.55
CA ALA A 295 -13.87 10.69 10.96
C ALA A 295 -15.06 10.33 11.85
N GLU A 296 -14.84 9.73 13.04
CA GLU A 296 -15.90 9.30 13.97
C GLU A 296 -16.91 10.41 14.29
N GLY A 297 -16.42 11.64 14.51
CA GLY A 297 -17.29 12.78 14.82
C GLY A 297 -18.21 13.21 13.66
N GLN A 298 -17.85 12.90 12.41
CA GLN A 298 -18.62 13.27 11.22
C GLN A 298 -19.48 12.11 10.69
N LEU A 299 -18.97 10.88 10.74
CA LEU A 299 -19.62 9.69 10.18
C LEU A 299 -20.53 8.98 11.18
N GLY A 300 -20.36 9.27 12.47
CA GLY A 300 -20.90 8.48 13.57
C GLY A 300 -20.05 7.25 13.85
N ARG A 301 -20.10 6.80 15.10
CA ARG A 301 -19.27 5.71 15.60
C ARG A 301 -19.53 4.36 14.92
N ALA A 302 -20.79 3.99 14.73
CA ALA A 302 -21.14 2.71 14.12
C ALA A 302 -20.57 2.61 12.69
N THR A 303 -20.78 3.64 11.87
CA THR A 303 -20.23 3.75 10.52
C THR A 303 -18.71 3.64 10.53
N SER A 304 -18.05 4.38 11.42
CA SER A 304 -16.59 4.42 11.51
C SER A 304 -16.00 3.08 11.93
N LEU A 305 -16.67 2.35 12.83
CA LEU A 305 -16.29 0.99 13.22
C LEU A 305 -16.44 0.01 12.05
N MET A 306 -17.51 0.09 11.26
CA MET A 306 -17.70 -0.78 10.09
C MET A 306 -16.62 -0.54 9.03
N LEU A 307 -16.29 0.72 8.75
CA LEU A 307 -15.21 1.09 7.83
C LEU A 307 -13.85 0.62 8.37
N ALA A 308 -13.57 0.85 9.64
CA ALA A 308 -12.32 0.41 10.27
C ALA A 308 -12.18 -1.12 10.27
N ALA A 309 -13.24 -1.86 10.61
CA ALA A 309 -13.23 -3.32 10.59
C ALA A 309 -13.08 -3.89 9.18
N PHE A 310 -13.71 -3.29 8.18
CA PHE A 310 -13.53 -3.64 6.77
C PHE A 310 -12.10 -3.37 6.28
N CYS A 311 -11.54 -2.19 6.60
CA CYS A 311 -10.16 -1.86 6.24
C CYS A 311 -9.16 -2.78 6.95
N TRP A 312 -9.41 -3.11 8.22
CA TRP A 312 -8.60 -4.08 8.96
C TRP A 312 -8.64 -5.44 8.28
N ASP A 313 -9.83 -5.98 8.02
CA ASP A 313 -10.00 -7.27 7.33
C ASP A 313 -9.24 -7.30 5.99
N ARG A 314 -9.37 -6.23 5.18
CA ARG A 314 -8.74 -6.18 3.86
C ARG A 314 -7.22 -6.05 3.89
N PHE A 315 -6.66 -5.25 4.79
CA PHE A 315 -5.27 -4.80 4.68
C PHE A 315 -4.35 -5.30 5.81
N LEU A 316 -4.91 -5.60 6.97
CA LEU A 316 -4.19 -6.07 8.16
C LEU A 316 -4.35 -7.57 8.39
N GLY A 317 -5.39 -8.19 7.81
CA GLY A 317 -5.66 -9.63 7.92
C GLY A 317 -6.24 -10.03 9.28
N GLU A 318 -6.17 -11.33 9.59
CA GLU A 318 -6.69 -11.91 10.83
C GLU A 318 -5.81 -11.57 12.06
N PRO A 319 -6.41 -11.34 13.25
CA PRO A 319 -5.67 -11.32 14.50
C PRO A 319 -4.95 -12.65 14.74
N PRO A 320 -3.80 -12.66 15.45
CA PRO A 320 -3.14 -13.88 15.88
C PRO A 320 -4.09 -14.80 16.66
N TYR A 321 -3.87 -16.11 16.58
CA TYR A 321 -4.68 -17.13 17.26
C TYR A 321 -4.90 -16.85 18.75
N THR A 322 -3.85 -16.38 19.44
CA THR A 322 -3.88 -16.06 20.88
C THR A 322 -4.80 -14.89 21.22
N LEU A 323 -5.07 -14.01 20.26
CA LEU A 323 -5.87 -12.79 20.41
C LEU A 323 -7.18 -12.86 19.61
N HIS A 324 -7.62 -14.05 19.19
CA HIS A 324 -8.81 -14.17 18.36
C HIS A 324 -10.04 -14.56 19.21
N PRO A 325 -11.07 -13.69 19.36
CA PRO A 325 -12.27 -13.98 20.16
C PRO A 325 -12.96 -15.29 19.82
N VAL A 326 -13.10 -15.62 18.53
CA VAL A 326 -13.70 -16.89 18.07
C VAL A 326 -12.94 -18.12 18.58
N VAL A 327 -11.61 -18.06 18.65
CA VAL A 327 -10.79 -19.14 19.22
C VAL A 327 -11.09 -19.31 20.70
N TRP A 328 -11.18 -18.20 21.44
CA TRP A 328 -11.53 -18.23 22.86
C TRP A 328 -12.92 -18.82 23.07
N THR A 329 -13.90 -18.45 22.24
CA THR A 329 -15.25 -19.03 22.23
C THR A 329 -15.21 -20.54 21.98
N GLY A 330 -14.49 -20.99 20.96
CA GLY A 330 -14.36 -22.43 20.65
C GLY A 330 -13.73 -23.23 21.80
N ASN A 331 -12.72 -22.66 22.47
CA ASN A 331 -12.08 -23.27 23.64
C ASN A 331 -13.03 -23.32 24.84
N ALA A 332 -13.79 -22.24 25.07
CA ALA A 332 -14.80 -22.20 26.13
C ALA A 332 -15.90 -23.23 25.90
N ILE A 333 -16.41 -23.35 24.68
CA ILE A 333 -17.41 -24.38 24.30
C ILE A 333 -16.84 -25.78 24.53
N SER A 334 -15.60 -26.04 24.10
CA SER A 334 -14.95 -27.35 24.28
C SER A 334 -14.82 -27.72 25.77
N LYS A 335 -14.50 -26.74 26.62
CA LYS A 335 -14.45 -26.92 28.07
C LYS A 335 -15.84 -27.18 28.66
N LEU A 336 -16.87 -26.46 28.23
CA LEU A 336 -18.25 -26.71 28.66
C LEU A 336 -18.73 -28.11 28.27
N LEU A 337 -18.41 -28.57 27.06
CA LEU A 337 -18.74 -29.91 26.59
C LEU A 337 -18.04 -31.01 27.39
N SER A 338 -16.87 -30.75 27.96
CA SER A 338 -16.16 -31.70 28.84
C SER A 338 -16.89 -31.97 30.16
N TRP A 339 -17.81 -31.08 30.56
CA TRP A 339 -18.63 -31.22 31.76
C TRP A 339 -19.99 -31.86 31.48
N VAL A 340 -20.30 -32.13 30.20
CA VAL A 340 -21.56 -32.77 29.82
C VAL A 340 -21.47 -34.27 30.11
N PRO A 341 -22.40 -34.84 30.89
CA PRO A 341 -22.39 -36.28 31.20
C PRO A 341 -22.62 -37.11 29.94
N ASP A 342 -21.96 -38.26 29.81
CA ASP A 342 -22.05 -39.13 28.62
C ASP A 342 -23.50 -39.52 28.26
N ARG A 343 -24.36 -39.65 29.27
CA ARG A 343 -25.80 -39.94 29.09
C ARG A 343 -26.53 -38.86 28.28
N ALA A 344 -26.07 -37.61 28.29
CA ALA A 344 -26.69 -36.52 27.53
C ALA A 344 -26.51 -36.69 26.01
N TYR A 345 -25.49 -37.43 25.56
CA TYR A 345 -25.30 -37.74 24.14
C TYR A 345 -26.25 -38.83 23.63
N SER A 346 -26.78 -39.67 24.53
CA SER A 346 -27.70 -40.77 24.16
C SER A 346 -29.16 -40.52 24.54
N SER A 347 -29.43 -39.70 25.56
CA SER A 347 -30.77 -39.40 26.05
C SER A 347 -31.34 -38.14 25.39
N PRO A 348 -32.51 -38.20 24.71
CA PRO A 348 -33.10 -37.05 24.04
C PRO A 348 -33.38 -35.87 24.98
N ALA A 349 -34.02 -36.13 26.12
CA ALA A 349 -34.44 -35.08 27.05
C ALA A 349 -33.23 -34.42 27.74
N LEU A 350 -32.27 -35.22 28.19
CA LEU A 350 -31.07 -34.71 28.86
C LEU A 350 -30.15 -33.98 27.87
N GLY A 351 -30.01 -34.50 26.64
CA GLY A 351 -29.28 -33.86 25.55
C GLY A 351 -29.87 -32.50 25.21
N LEU A 352 -31.18 -32.41 24.99
CA LEU A 352 -31.86 -31.13 24.72
C LEU A 352 -31.72 -30.15 25.88
N PHE A 353 -31.84 -30.62 27.13
CA PHE A 353 -31.68 -29.77 28.31
C PHE A 353 -30.26 -29.19 28.40
N CYS A 354 -29.22 -30.05 28.39
CA CYS A 354 -27.83 -29.62 28.43
C CYS A 354 -27.47 -28.72 27.25
N GLY A 355 -27.93 -29.07 26.04
CA GLY A 355 -27.73 -28.31 24.81
C GLY A 355 -28.34 -26.92 24.87
N SER A 356 -29.58 -26.82 25.36
CA SER A 356 -30.27 -25.54 25.56
C SER A 356 -29.56 -24.67 26.58
N LEU A 357 -29.11 -25.25 27.70
CA LEU A 357 -28.40 -24.53 28.74
C LEU A 357 -27.08 -23.98 28.23
N ILE A 358 -26.28 -24.78 27.51
CA ILE A 358 -25.00 -24.33 26.94
C ILE A 358 -25.23 -23.23 25.90
N THR A 359 -26.17 -23.45 24.97
CA THR A 359 -26.44 -22.50 23.88
C THR A 359 -26.92 -21.16 24.41
N LEU A 360 -27.95 -21.16 25.25
CA LEU A 360 -28.54 -19.94 25.79
C LEU A 360 -27.59 -19.24 26.77
N SER A 361 -26.88 -19.98 27.62
CA SER A 361 -25.90 -19.36 28.53
C SER A 361 -24.77 -18.68 27.76
N CYS A 362 -24.20 -19.31 26.72
CA CYS A 362 -23.15 -18.70 25.90
C CYS A 362 -23.65 -17.46 25.15
N ALA A 363 -24.85 -17.52 24.56
CA ALA A 363 -25.45 -16.38 23.87
C ALA A 363 -25.73 -15.21 24.83
N CYS A 364 -26.39 -15.46 25.97
CA CYS A 364 -26.70 -14.43 26.95
C CYS A 364 -25.45 -13.85 27.62
N THR A 365 -24.48 -14.68 28.00
CA THR A 365 -23.25 -14.21 28.66
C THR A 365 -22.37 -13.41 27.70
N SER A 366 -22.23 -13.83 26.43
CA SER A 366 -21.49 -13.05 25.44
C SER A 366 -22.13 -11.67 25.20
N PHE A 367 -23.46 -11.62 25.08
CA PHE A 367 -24.18 -10.36 24.91
C PHE A 367 -23.97 -9.43 26.11
N ALA A 368 -24.21 -9.96 27.33
CA ALA A 368 -24.06 -9.20 28.56
C ALA A 368 -22.62 -8.73 28.77
N ALA A 369 -21.63 -9.58 28.55
CA ALA A 369 -20.22 -9.25 28.72
C ALA A 369 -19.78 -8.12 27.77
N VAL A 370 -20.10 -8.21 26.48
CA VAL A 370 -19.74 -7.17 25.50
C VAL A 370 -20.50 -5.88 25.80
N ARG A 371 -21.78 -5.97 26.19
CA ARG A 371 -22.59 -4.79 26.55
C ARG A 371 -22.05 -4.07 27.79
N SER A 372 -21.73 -4.80 28.85
CA SER A 372 -21.17 -4.26 30.09
C SER A 372 -19.78 -3.66 29.86
N LEU A 373 -18.95 -4.32 29.05
CA LEU A 373 -17.63 -3.81 28.70
C LEU A 373 -17.72 -2.53 27.87
N ASP A 374 -18.63 -2.48 26.89
CA ASP A 374 -18.88 -1.28 26.09
C ASP A 374 -19.35 -0.10 26.97
N GLN A 375 -20.24 -0.34 27.95
CA GLN A 375 -20.64 0.68 28.94
C GLN A 375 -19.46 1.14 29.79
N TRP A 376 -18.65 0.21 30.29
CA TRP A 376 -17.53 0.52 31.15
C TRP A 376 -16.47 1.36 30.43
N LEU A 377 -16.17 1.05 29.16
CA LEU A 377 -15.25 1.83 28.34
C LEU A 377 -15.75 3.26 28.05
N GLN A 378 -17.07 3.47 27.98
CA GLN A 378 -17.65 4.82 27.82
C GLN A 378 -17.40 5.72 29.04
N LEU A 379 -17.16 5.14 30.23
CA LEU A 379 -16.85 5.88 31.45
C LEU A 379 -15.40 6.39 31.50
N LEU A 380 -14.55 5.99 30.53
CA LEU A 380 -13.13 6.36 30.46
C LEU A 380 -12.90 7.39 29.33
N PRO A 381 -13.14 8.70 29.55
CA PRO A 381 -13.11 9.71 28.48
C PRO A 381 -11.75 9.90 27.83
N HIS A 382 -10.66 9.54 28.51
CA HIS A 382 -9.29 9.62 27.99
C HIS A 382 -8.92 8.41 27.11
N ALA A 383 -9.76 7.37 27.08
CA ALA A 383 -9.49 6.11 26.38
C ALA A 383 -10.29 5.97 25.06
N ARG A 384 -10.74 7.07 24.44
CA ARG A 384 -11.57 7.03 23.21
C ARG A 384 -10.96 6.19 22.10
N PHE A 385 -9.65 6.35 21.84
CA PHE A 385 -8.95 5.55 20.84
C PHE A 385 -8.94 4.06 21.20
N LEU A 386 -8.68 3.71 22.46
CA LEU A 386 -8.70 2.32 22.92
C LEU A 386 -10.09 1.70 22.77
N HIS A 387 -11.14 2.46 23.09
CA HIS A 387 -12.52 2.02 22.93
C HIS A 387 -12.89 1.81 21.46
N PHE A 388 -12.43 2.70 20.57
CA PHE A 388 -12.59 2.53 19.12
C PHE A 388 -11.84 1.30 18.61
N ALA A 389 -10.56 1.17 18.98
CA ALA A 389 -9.71 0.07 18.54
C ALA A 389 -10.22 -1.29 19.02
N PHE A 390 -10.66 -1.37 20.27
CA PHE A 390 -11.29 -2.56 20.82
C PHE A 390 -12.59 -2.92 20.09
N GLY A 391 -13.45 -1.94 19.83
CA GLY A 391 -14.69 -2.15 19.07
C GLY A 391 -14.42 -2.63 17.64
N ALA A 392 -13.43 -2.04 16.97
CA ALA A 392 -13.04 -2.45 15.63
C ALA A 392 -12.45 -3.87 15.63
N TRP A 393 -11.62 -4.22 16.62
CA TRP A 393 -11.09 -5.57 16.79
C TRP A 393 -12.20 -6.62 17.02
N LEU A 394 -13.19 -6.34 17.88
CA LEU A 394 -14.32 -7.24 18.09
C LEU A 394 -15.16 -7.43 16.83
N LEU A 395 -15.50 -6.33 16.13
CA LEU A 395 -16.29 -6.39 14.91
C LEU A 395 -15.54 -7.13 13.80
N LYS A 396 -14.26 -6.78 13.61
CA LYS A 396 -13.38 -7.45 12.65
C LYS A 396 -13.24 -8.93 12.93
N SER A 397 -13.13 -9.33 14.21
CA SER A 397 -13.04 -10.75 14.57
C SER A 397 -14.34 -11.52 14.37
N SER A 398 -15.46 -10.80 14.20
CA SER A 398 -16.77 -11.38 13.96
C SER A 398 -17.02 -11.66 12.47
N HIS A 399 -16.17 -11.20 11.55
CA HIS A 399 -16.33 -11.42 10.11
C HIS A 399 -15.00 -11.64 9.39
N SER A 400 -15.03 -12.30 8.24
CA SER A 400 -13.81 -12.60 7.48
C SER A 400 -14.08 -12.68 5.98
N LEU A 401 -14.05 -11.54 5.28
CA LEU A 401 -14.26 -11.51 3.84
C LEU A 401 -12.93 -11.71 3.09
N HIS A 402 -11.86 -11.09 3.56
CA HIS A 402 -10.55 -11.20 2.92
C HIS A 402 -10.03 -12.64 2.94
N LEU A 403 -10.09 -13.31 4.09
CA LEU A 403 -9.67 -14.71 4.24
C LEU A 403 -10.48 -15.64 3.33
N LEU A 404 -11.79 -15.41 3.22
CA LEU A 404 -12.68 -16.20 2.35
C LEU A 404 -12.23 -16.13 0.89
N GLY A 405 -11.90 -14.92 0.43
CA GLY A 405 -11.37 -14.71 -0.93
C GLY A 405 -10.02 -15.34 -1.15
N ALA A 406 -9.12 -15.24 -0.16
CA ALA A 406 -7.79 -15.82 -0.23
C ALA A 406 -7.85 -17.36 -0.34
N CYS A 407 -8.73 -18.03 0.42
CA CYS A 407 -8.98 -19.46 0.26
C CYS A 407 -9.50 -19.80 -1.15
N ALA A 408 -10.44 -19.03 -1.68
CA ALA A 408 -11.00 -19.26 -3.02
C ALA A 408 -9.92 -19.16 -4.11
N MET A 409 -9.11 -18.11 -4.12
CA MET A 409 -8.08 -17.96 -5.15
C MET A 409 -6.92 -18.93 -4.97
N GLN A 410 -6.62 -19.34 -3.73
CA GLN A 410 -5.67 -20.42 -3.52
C GLN A 410 -6.17 -21.74 -4.11
N MET A 411 -7.46 -22.05 -3.98
CA MET A 411 -8.06 -23.22 -4.65
C MET A 411 -7.87 -23.12 -6.16
N LYS A 412 -8.20 -21.97 -6.75
CA LYS A 412 -7.97 -21.71 -8.17
C LYS A 412 -6.50 -21.98 -8.56
N LYS A 413 -5.54 -21.43 -7.82
CA LYS A 413 -4.10 -21.64 -8.08
C LYS A 413 -3.69 -23.11 -8.03
N LEU A 414 -4.25 -23.90 -7.10
CA LEU A 414 -3.97 -25.33 -7.02
C LEU A 414 -4.56 -26.10 -8.19
N LEU A 415 -5.79 -25.76 -8.61
CA LEU A 415 -6.44 -26.37 -9.77
C LEU A 415 -5.76 -25.99 -11.08
N ASP A 416 -5.36 -24.73 -11.27
CA ASP A 416 -4.60 -24.27 -12.44
C ASP A 416 -3.26 -25.03 -12.58
N ARG A 417 -2.69 -25.48 -11.46
CA ARG A 417 -1.47 -26.31 -11.40
C ARG A 417 -1.74 -27.81 -11.42
N GLN A 418 -3.01 -28.22 -11.53
CA GLN A 418 -3.45 -29.62 -11.50
C GLN A 418 -3.04 -30.38 -10.22
N ASP A 419 -2.86 -29.69 -9.09
CA ASP A 419 -2.47 -30.29 -7.80
C ASP A 419 -3.71 -30.71 -6.99
N LEU A 420 -4.40 -31.75 -7.49
CA LEU A 420 -5.63 -32.28 -6.87
C LEU A 420 -5.45 -32.75 -5.41
N PRO A 421 -4.35 -33.42 -5.01
CA PRO A 421 -4.17 -33.81 -3.61
C PRO A 421 -4.18 -32.61 -2.66
N ARG A 422 -3.49 -31.52 -3.01
CA ARG A 422 -3.52 -30.31 -2.17
C ARG A 422 -4.86 -29.58 -2.26
N ALA A 423 -5.49 -29.54 -3.42
CA ALA A 423 -6.82 -28.94 -3.59
C ALA A 423 -7.87 -29.63 -2.70
N ARG A 424 -7.85 -30.98 -2.65
CA ARG A 424 -8.72 -31.75 -1.75
C ARG A 424 -8.48 -31.40 -0.28
N ASN A 425 -7.22 -31.37 0.16
CA ASN A 425 -6.90 -30.98 1.53
C ASN A 425 -7.34 -29.54 1.86
N GLN A 426 -7.26 -28.63 0.88
CA GLN A 426 -7.66 -27.25 1.06
C GLN A 426 -9.18 -27.09 1.19
N LEU A 427 -9.99 -27.90 0.49
CA LEU A 427 -11.46 -27.79 0.57
C LEU A 427 -11.98 -28.00 2.00
N CYS A 428 -11.29 -28.79 2.83
CA CYS A 428 -11.60 -28.98 4.25
C CYS A 428 -11.57 -27.69 5.07
N TRP A 429 -10.91 -26.63 4.58
CA TRP A 429 -10.89 -25.31 5.24
C TRP A 429 -12.17 -24.51 5.01
N LEU A 430 -12.89 -24.84 3.94
CA LEU A 430 -14.08 -24.13 3.49
C LEU A 430 -15.37 -24.85 3.89
N CYS A 431 -15.36 -26.19 3.89
CA CYS A 431 -16.53 -26.99 4.27
C CYS A 431 -16.17 -28.32 4.91
N SER A 432 -17.16 -28.92 5.58
CA SER A 432 -17.06 -30.21 6.25
C SER A 432 -17.31 -31.43 5.33
N ARG A 433 -17.39 -31.24 4.00
CA ARG A 433 -17.58 -32.33 3.03
C ARG A 433 -16.28 -33.11 2.87
N ASP A 434 -16.35 -34.45 2.87
CA ASP A 434 -15.19 -35.29 2.56
C ASP A 434 -14.72 -35.05 1.11
N PRO A 435 -13.50 -34.49 0.90
CA PRO A 435 -13.00 -34.18 -0.43
C PRO A 435 -12.24 -35.33 -1.08
N SER A 436 -12.03 -36.46 -0.38
CA SER A 436 -11.09 -37.53 -0.78
C SER A 436 -11.34 -38.09 -2.18
N LYS A 437 -12.61 -38.14 -2.61
CA LYS A 437 -13.05 -38.70 -3.90
C LYS A 437 -13.55 -37.66 -4.90
N LEU A 438 -13.39 -36.37 -4.60
CA LEU A 438 -13.91 -35.31 -5.46
C LEU A 438 -13.03 -35.11 -6.70
N ASP A 439 -13.69 -34.95 -7.84
CA ASP A 439 -13.06 -34.48 -9.07
C ASP A 439 -12.89 -32.96 -9.07
N GLU A 440 -12.19 -32.42 -10.07
CA GLU A 440 -11.94 -30.98 -10.20
C GLU A 440 -13.23 -30.14 -10.23
N LYS A 441 -14.25 -30.57 -10.98
CA LYS A 441 -15.51 -29.85 -11.10
C LYS A 441 -16.26 -29.82 -9.76
N GLU A 442 -16.20 -30.91 -9.00
CA GLU A 442 -16.76 -30.98 -7.65
C GLU A 442 -15.99 -30.14 -6.63
N LEU A 443 -14.67 -29.99 -6.78
CA LEU A 443 -13.86 -29.08 -5.96
C LEU A 443 -14.20 -27.61 -6.25
N VAL A 444 -14.38 -27.25 -7.53
CA VAL A 444 -14.87 -25.92 -7.94
C VAL A 444 -16.26 -25.68 -7.36
N ALA A 445 -17.19 -26.63 -7.52
CA ALA A 445 -18.55 -26.52 -7.00
C ALA A 445 -18.56 -26.32 -5.48
N GLY A 446 -17.84 -27.18 -4.74
CA GLY A 446 -17.74 -27.09 -3.28
C GLY A 446 -17.13 -25.78 -2.81
N THR A 447 -16.18 -25.22 -3.56
CA THR A 447 -15.60 -23.90 -3.28
C THR A 447 -16.64 -22.79 -3.47
N LEU A 448 -17.39 -22.80 -4.58
CA LEU A 448 -18.45 -21.82 -4.87
C LEU A 448 -19.61 -21.88 -3.85
N GLU A 449 -20.04 -23.10 -3.50
CA GLU A 449 -21.01 -23.36 -2.42
C GLU A 449 -20.52 -22.71 -1.13
N SER A 450 -19.28 -23.00 -0.73
CA SER A 450 -18.71 -22.55 0.53
C SER A 450 -18.51 -21.03 0.59
N ILE A 451 -18.04 -20.37 -0.48
CA ILE A 451 -17.85 -18.91 -0.45
C ILE A 451 -19.16 -18.15 -0.45
N SER A 452 -20.21 -18.69 -1.04
CA SER A 452 -21.54 -18.06 -1.03
C SER A 452 -22.23 -18.24 0.31
N GLU A 453 -22.21 -19.44 0.89
CA GLU A 453 -22.73 -19.73 2.21
C GLU A 453 -21.99 -18.93 3.29
N ASN A 454 -20.65 -18.95 3.30
CA ASN A 454 -19.85 -18.20 4.27
C ASN A 454 -19.91 -16.67 4.07
N LEU A 455 -20.32 -16.17 2.90
CA LEU A 455 -20.64 -14.75 2.77
C LEU A 455 -21.85 -14.38 3.65
N SER A 456 -22.88 -15.24 3.68
CA SER A 456 -24.05 -15.03 4.52
C SER A 456 -23.65 -15.03 5.99
N ASP A 457 -23.09 -16.14 6.45
CA ASP A 457 -23.00 -16.40 7.89
C ASP A 457 -21.69 -15.82 8.46
N GLY A 458 -20.64 -15.77 7.64
CA GLY A 458 -19.33 -15.26 8.03
C GLY A 458 -19.11 -13.75 7.79
N TYR A 459 -20.05 -13.04 7.14
CA TYR A 459 -19.89 -11.61 6.85
C TYR A 459 -21.19 -10.79 6.92
N VAL A 460 -22.22 -11.16 6.15
CA VAL A 460 -23.48 -10.39 6.08
C VAL A 460 -24.23 -10.41 7.42
N ALA A 461 -24.37 -11.58 8.03
CA ALA A 461 -25.07 -11.72 9.31
C ALA A 461 -24.40 -10.97 10.47
N PRO A 462 -23.06 -11.03 10.69
CA PRO A 462 -22.39 -10.18 11.68
C PRO A 462 -22.66 -8.69 11.49
N LEU A 463 -22.63 -8.18 10.25
CA LEU A 463 -22.89 -6.77 9.95
C LEU A 463 -24.38 -6.39 10.14
N CYS A 464 -25.30 -7.31 9.87
CA CYS A 464 -26.73 -7.11 10.12
C CYS A 464 -26.99 -7.01 11.62
N TRP A 465 -26.48 -7.95 12.41
CA TRP A 465 -26.65 -7.94 13.86
C TRP A 465 -25.89 -6.78 14.53
N PHE A 466 -24.75 -6.35 13.98
CA PHE A 466 -24.12 -5.09 14.36
C PHE A 466 -25.03 -3.88 14.09
N SER A 467 -25.70 -3.88 12.94
CA SER A 467 -26.56 -2.77 12.54
C SER A 467 -27.80 -2.64 13.43
N VAL A 468 -28.31 -3.76 13.95
CA VAL A 468 -29.50 -3.79 14.83
C VAL A 468 -29.11 -3.59 16.30
N LEU A 469 -28.14 -4.37 16.81
CA LEU A 469 -27.83 -4.48 18.24
C LEU A 469 -26.42 -3.99 18.63
N GLY A 470 -25.63 -3.48 17.67
CA GLY A 470 -24.26 -3.01 17.91
C GLY A 470 -23.26 -4.16 18.11
N LEU A 471 -22.11 -3.86 18.72
CA LEU A 471 -21.07 -4.85 19.02
C LEU A 471 -21.59 -6.09 19.76
N PRO A 472 -22.47 -5.98 20.78
CA PRO A 472 -23.02 -7.16 21.44
C PRO A 472 -23.75 -8.09 20.47
N GLY A 473 -24.53 -7.54 19.52
CA GLY A 473 -25.23 -8.34 18.51
C GLY A 473 -24.30 -9.13 17.61
N ALA A 474 -23.28 -8.48 17.05
CA ALA A 474 -22.32 -9.10 16.15
C ALA A 474 -21.56 -10.26 16.82
N VAL A 475 -21.09 -10.03 18.05
CA VAL A 475 -20.35 -11.05 18.82
C VAL A 475 -21.26 -12.20 19.23
N THR A 476 -22.47 -11.92 19.74
CA THR A 476 -23.41 -12.97 20.12
C THR A 476 -23.83 -13.81 18.93
N TYR A 477 -24.09 -13.20 17.78
CA TYR A 477 -24.33 -13.93 16.54
C TYR A 477 -23.16 -14.86 16.22
N ARG A 478 -21.91 -14.35 16.26
CA ARG A 478 -20.74 -15.18 15.99
C ARG A 478 -20.57 -16.33 16.99
N VAL A 479 -20.95 -16.14 18.25
CA VAL A 479 -20.98 -17.21 19.27
C VAL A 479 -22.01 -18.29 18.91
N ILE A 480 -23.22 -17.90 18.48
CA ILE A 480 -24.27 -18.83 18.03
C ILE A 480 -23.78 -19.64 16.82
N ASN A 481 -23.23 -18.98 15.81
CA ASN A 481 -22.67 -19.63 14.63
C ASN A 481 -21.49 -20.56 14.98
N THR A 482 -20.65 -20.16 15.94
CA THR A 482 -19.55 -21.02 16.43
C THR A 482 -20.09 -22.26 17.16
N LEU A 483 -21.17 -22.12 17.95
CA LEU A 483 -21.83 -23.26 18.59
C LEU A 483 -22.35 -24.25 17.55
N ASP A 484 -23.08 -23.78 16.54
CA ASP A 484 -23.59 -24.65 15.48
C ASP A 484 -22.47 -25.39 14.74
N SER A 485 -21.41 -24.69 14.34
CA SER A 485 -20.25 -25.31 13.68
C SER A 485 -19.50 -26.37 14.53
N ARG A 486 -19.71 -26.39 15.85
CA ARG A 486 -19.06 -27.31 16.80
C ARG A 486 -19.96 -28.47 17.23
N VAL A 487 -21.26 -28.23 17.43
CA VAL A 487 -22.19 -29.22 17.97
C VAL A 487 -23.43 -29.46 17.12
N GLY A 488 -23.68 -28.69 16.05
CA GLY A 488 -24.86 -28.81 15.19
C GLY A 488 -24.92 -30.08 14.31
N TYR A 489 -23.90 -30.94 14.36
CA TYR A 489 -23.84 -32.16 13.55
C TYR A 489 -24.76 -33.27 14.05
N ARG A 490 -25.30 -34.04 13.10
CA ARG A 490 -26.06 -35.26 13.39
C ARG A 490 -25.18 -36.36 13.98
N GLY A 491 -25.81 -37.36 14.59
CA GLY A 491 -25.12 -38.49 15.21
C GLY A 491 -24.84 -38.24 16.69
N ARG A 492 -23.56 -38.08 17.08
CA ARG A 492 -23.17 -37.89 18.49
C ARG A 492 -23.89 -36.70 19.15
N PHE A 493 -24.12 -35.62 18.42
CA PHE A 493 -24.72 -34.39 18.93
C PHE A 493 -26.19 -34.22 18.56
N GLU A 494 -26.89 -35.26 18.10
CA GLU A 494 -28.26 -35.17 17.55
C GLU A 494 -29.22 -34.35 18.43
N TYR A 495 -29.20 -34.58 19.74
CA TYR A 495 -30.04 -33.86 20.70
C TYR A 495 -29.33 -32.68 21.37
N LEU A 496 -28.04 -32.84 21.69
CA LEU A 496 -27.24 -31.81 22.36
C LEU A 496 -27.07 -30.54 21.49
N GLY A 497 -26.89 -30.73 20.19
CA GLY A 497 -26.71 -29.65 19.22
C GLY A 497 -28.00 -29.04 18.68
N LYS A 498 -29.15 -29.67 18.90
CA LYS A 498 -30.41 -29.31 18.22
C LYS A 498 -30.81 -27.84 18.43
N VAL A 499 -30.66 -27.35 19.67
CA VAL A 499 -31.01 -25.97 20.01
C VAL A 499 -30.02 -24.96 19.43
N ALA A 500 -28.73 -25.32 19.31
CA ALA A 500 -27.74 -24.49 18.63
C ALA A 500 -28.10 -24.34 17.14
N ALA A 501 -28.40 -25.46 16.47
CA ALA A 501 -28.79 -25.47 15.07
C ALA A 501 -30.08 -24.68 14.81
N TRP A 502 -31.12 -24.86 15.64
CA TRP A 502 -32.37 -24.11 15.51
C TRP A 502 -32.19 -22.62 15.77
N LEU A 503 -31.36 -22.24 16.75
CA LEU A 503 -31.10 -20.84 17.03
C LEU A 503 -30.30 -20.20 15.90
N ASP A 504 -29.29 -20.88 15.37
CA ASP A 504 -28.53 -20.43 14.20
C ASP A 504 -29.45 -20.25 12.97
N ASP A 505 -30.27 -21.25 12.67
CA ASP A 505 -31.25 -21.19 11.58
C ASP A 505 -32.22 -19.99 11.76
N ALA A 506 -32.64 -19.70 12.99
CA ALA A 506 -33.53 -18.57 13.27
C ALA A 506 -32.82 -17.21 13.05
N VAL A 507 -31.59 -17.05 13.53
CA VAL A 507 -30.85 -15.77 13.41
C VAL A 507 -30.30 -15.52 11.99
N ASN A 508 -30.17 -16.56 11.17
CA ASN A 508 -29.75 -16.48 9.77
C ASN A 508 -30.90 -16.36 8.75
N LEU A 509 -32.17 -16.41 9.19
CA LEU A 509 -33.32 -16.33 8.29
C LEU A 509 -33.32 -15.06 7.41
N VAL A 510 -33.06 -13.91 8.01
CA VAL A 510 -32.99 -12.62 7.31
C VAL A 510 -31.64 -12.44 6.58
N PRO A 511 -30.48 -12.65 7.24
CA PRO A 511 -29.18 -12.54 6.57
C PRO A 511 -29.03 -13.40 5.30
N ALA A 512 -29.50 -14.64 5.30
CA ALA A 512 -29.35 -15.53 4.13
C ALA A 512 -30.13 -15.02 2.90
N ARG A 513 -31.35 -14.51 3.11
CA ARG A 513 -32.18 -13.91 2.05
C ARG A 513 -31.62 -12.59 1.58
N LEU A 514 -31.12 -11.76 2.49
CA LEU A 514 -30.42 -10.53 2.15
C LEU A 514 -29.18 -10.83 1.32
N THR A 515 -28.41 -11.85 1.68
CA THR A 515 -27.22 -12.29 0.94
C THR A 515 -27.58 -12.70 -0.49
N ALA A 516 -28.65 -13.49 -0.68
CA ALA A 516 -29.13 -13.84 -2.01
C ALA A 516 -29.50 -12.60 -2.86
N ALA A 517 -30.18 -11.61 -2.26
CA ALA A 517 -30.51 -10.36 -2.95
C ALA A 517 -29.25 -9.54 -3.30
N LEU A 518 -28.27 -9.48 -2.42
CA LEU A 518 -26.99 -8.79 -2.65
C LEU A 518 -26.17 -9.46 -3.75
N LEU A 519 -26.15 -10.80 -3.81
CA LEU A 519 -25.52 -11.56 -4.88
C LEU A 519 -26.20 -11.31 -6.24
N ALA A 520 -27.52 -11.25 -6.26
CA ALA A 520 -28.27 -10.89 -7.47
C ALA A 520 -27.94 -9.48 -7.96
N LEU A 521 -27.95 -8.48 -7.06
CA LEU A 521 -27.59 -7.09 -7.39
C LEU A 521 -26.14 -6.98 -7.88
N SER A 522 -25.24 -7.72 -7.25
CA SER A 522 -23.84 -7.81 -7.64
C SER A 522 -23.67 -8.32 -9.07
N SER A 523 -24.42 -9.37 -9.46
CA SER A 523 -24.33 -9.99 -10.78
C SER A 523 -24.79 -9.10 -11.94
N ALA A 524 -25.68 -8.12 -11.71
CA ALA A 524 -26.16 -7.18 -12.73
C ALA A 524 -25.04 -6.34 -13.36
N SER A 525 -23.93 -6.15 -12.63
CA SER A 525 -22.77 -5.37 -13.07
C SER A 525 -21.76 -6.18 -13.91
N THR A 526 -21.98 -7.48 -14.08
CA THR A 526 -21.06 -8.40 -14.77
C THR A 526 -21.60 -8.92 -16.11
N GLY A 527 -22.83 -8.53 -16.52
CA GLY A 527 -23.51 -9.07 -17.70
C GLY A 527 -24.25 -10.39 -17.44
N ASP A 528 -24.07 -10.95 -16.25
CA ASP A 528 -24.80 -12.09 -15.72
C ASP A 528 -26.21 -11.70 -15.28
N SER A 529 -27.21 -12.55 -15.54
CA SER A 529 -28.60 -12.15 -15.32
C SER A 529 -28.98 -12.21 -13.83
N ALA A 530 -29.04 -11.05 -13.18
CA ALA A 530 -29.59 -10.87 -11.83
C ALA A 530 -30.98 -11.50 -11.65
N ARG A 531 -31.77 -11.54 -12.72
CA ARG A 531 -33.05 -12.25 -12.78
C ARG A 531 -32.89 -13.74 -12.49
N ASP A 532 -31.98 -14.42 -13.18
CA ASP A 532 -31.77 -15.87 -13.00
C ASP A 532 -31.22 -16.17 -11.60
N SER A 533 -30.40 -15.29 -11.03
CA SER A 533 -29.95 -15.39 -9.64
C SER A 533 -31.12 -15.47 -8.65
N ILE A 534 -32.05 -14.52 -8.70
CA ILE A 534 -33.21 -14.47 -7.79
C ILE A 534 -34.18 -15.63 -8.06
N VAL A 535 -34.47 -15.91 -9.34
CA VAL A 535 -35.39 -17.00 -9.72
C VAL A 535 -34.85 -18.34 -9.23
N THR A 536 -33.55 -18.59 -9.43
CA THR A 536 -32.90 -19.82 -8.96
C THR A 536 -32.92 -19.90 -7.44
N ALA A 537 -32.60 -18.81 -6.74
CA ALA A 537 -32.66 -18.77 -5.28
C ALA A 537 -34.06 -19.15 -4.78
N TRP A 538 -35.10 -18.53 -5.35
CA TRP A 538 -36.48 -18.78 -4.94
C TRP A 538 -36.95 -20.21 -5.23
N GLN A 539 -36.56 -20.78 -6.37
CA GLN A 539 -36.98 -22.12 -6.78
C GLN A 539 -36.18 -23.25 -6.08
N HIS A 540 -34.89 -23.02 -5.82
CA HIS A 540 -33.97 -24.09 -5.43
C HIS A 540 -33.50 -24.01 -3.96
N ALA A 541 -33.65 -22.87 -3.26
CA ALA A 541 -33.15 -22.72 -1.88
C ALA A 541 -33.71 -23.76 -0.90
N GLY A 542 -34.97 -24.20 -1.10
CA GLY A 542 -35.61 -25.23 -0.26
C GLY A 542 -35.10 -26.65 -0.45
N ARG A 543 -34.10 -26.89 -1.31
CA ARG A 543 -33.52 -28.22 -1.56
C ARG A 543 -32.41 -28.61 -0.57
N CYS A 544 -31.87 -27.65 0.17
CA CYS A 544 -30.85 -27.90 1.18
C CYS A 544 -31.48 -28.30 2.52
N GLU A 545 -30.71 -28.97 3.40
CA GLU A 545 -31.20 -29.37 4.72
C GLU A 545 -31.50 -28.17 5.63
N SER A 546 -30.63 -27.15 5.61
CA SER A 546 -30.88 -25.89 6.31
C SER A 546 -31.82 -24.99 5.47
N PRO A 547 -32.79 -24.32 6.10
CA PRO A 547 -33.68 -23.36 5.45
C PRO A 547 -32.95 -22.11 4.92
N ASN A 548 -31.67 -21.92 5.29
CA ASN A 548 -30.89 -20.72 4.99
C ASN A 548 -29.81 -20.97 3.95
N ALA A 549 -29.02 -22.04 4.10
CA ALA A 549 -27.84 -22.31 3.27
C ALA A 549 -28.14 -22.28 1.76
N GLY A 550 -29.30 -22.81 1.36
CA GLY A 550 -29.70 -22.87 -0.05
C GLY A 550 -29.88 -21.50 -0.73
N TRP A 551 -30.19 -20.44 0.01
CA TRP A 551 -30.44 -19.10 -0.56
C TRP A 551 -29.20 -18.49 -1.23
N PRO A 552 -28.07 -18.26 -0.52
CA PRO A 552 -26.88 -17.69 -1.13
C PRO A 552 -26.27 -18.62 -2.20
N MET A 553 -26.26 -19.93 -1.98
CA MET A 553 -25.71 -20.89 -2.94
C MET A 553 -26.49 -20.91 -4.26
N ALA A 554 -27.82 -20.98 -4.19
CA ALA A 554 -28.66 -20.97 -5.38
C ALA A 554 -28.64 -19.60 -6.09
N ALA A 555 -28.51 -18.50 -5.34
CA ALA A 555 -28.33 -17.17 -5.92
C ALA A 555 -27.03 -17.06 -6.72
N LEU A 556 -25.91 -17.57 -6.18
CA LEU A 556 -24.63 -17.57 -6.89
C LEU A 556 -24.68 -18.50 -8.13
N ALA A 557 -25.25 -19.70 -7.99
CA ALA A 557 -25.39 -20.65 -9.09
C ALA A 557 -26.23 -20.06 -10.25
N GLY A 558 -27.34 -19.39 -9.92
CA GLY A 558 -28.20 -18.71 -10.88
C GLY A 558 -27.54 -17.48 -11.52
N ALA A 559 -26.76 -16.72 -10.76
CA ALA A 559 -25.98 -15.60 -11.29
C ALA A 559 -24.97 -16.10 -12.34
N MET A 560 -24.21 -17.15 -12.02
CA MET A 560 -23.17 -17.66 -12.91
C MET A 560 -23.69 -18.57 -14.04
N GLY A 561 -24.97 -18.97 -14.00
CA GLY A 561 -25.52 -19.97 -14.93
C GLY A 561 -24.84 -21.34 -14.82
N VAL A 562 -24.43 -21.73 -13.61
CA VAL A 562 -23.77 -23.01 -13.32
C VAL A 562 -24.68 -23.91 -12.48
N ARG A 563 -24.37 -25.21 -12.48
CA ARG A 563 -25.01 -26.20 -11.60
C ARG A 563 -24.07 -26.54 -10.45
N LEU A 564 -24.51 -26.29 -9.22
CA LEU A 564 -23.81 -26.68 -7.99
C LEU A 564 -24.50 -27.93 -7.43
N GLU A 565 -23.77 -29.03 -7.32
CA GLU A 565 -24.32 -30.33 -6.94
C GLU A 565 -23.50 -31.01 -5.85
N LYS A 566 -24.22 -31.44 -4.81
CA LYS A 566 -23.73 -32.35 -3.79
C LYS A 566 -24.40 -33.71 -4.01
N ARG A 567 -23.63 -34.70 -4.49
CA ARG A 567 -24.10 -36.04 -4.86
C ARG A 567 -24.99 -36.64 -3.77
N GLY A 568 -26.21 -37.02 -4.13
CA GLY A 568 -27.18 -37.64 -3.23
C GLY A 568 -27.84 -36.70 -2.21
N CYS A 569 -27.56 -35.39 -2.25
CA CYS A 569 -28.14 -34.39 -1.35
C CYS A 569 -29.00 -33.37 -2.10
N TYR A 570 -28.39 -32.57 -2.97
CA TYR A 570 -29.08 -31.48 -3.67
C TYR A 570 -28.41 -31.11 -4.99
N SER A 571 -29.16 -30.42 -5.85
CA SER A 571 -28.66 -29.76 -7.05
C SER A 571 -29.30 -28.37 -7.18
N LEU A 572 -28.47 -27.33 -7.28
CA LEU A 572 -28.85 -25.92 -7.37
C LEU A 572 -28.40 -25.33 -8.72
N GLY A 573 -29.07 -24.29 -9.20
CA GLY A 573 -28.78 -23.71 -10.52
C GLY A 573 -29.14 -24.55 -11.74
N SER A 574 -28.58 -24.15 -12.88
CA SER A 574 -28.79 -24.76 -14.20
C SER A 574 -27.46 -24.83 -14.93
N GLN A 575 -27.22 -25.87 -15.72
CA GLN A 575 -25.93 -26.09 -16.39
C GLN A 575 -25.89 -25.35 -17.74
N LYS A 576 -25.83 -24.01 -17.72
CA LYS A 576 -25.61 -23.19 -18.93
C LYS A 576 -24.12 -23.07 -19.26
N HIS A 577 -23.28 -22.99 -18.23
CA HIS A 577 -21.83 -22.98 -18.32
C HIS A 577 -21.22 -24.19 -17.60
N GLU A 578 -20.08 -24.68 -18.10
CA GLU A 578 -19.30 -25.69 -17.39
C GLU A 578 -18.47 -25.07 -16.26
N LEU A 579 -18.26 -25.84 -15.19
CA LEU A 579 -17.38 -25.47 -14.09
C LEU A 579 -15.92 -25.70 -14.48
N CYS A 580 -15.10 -24.68 -14.30
CA CYS A 580 -13.65 -24.71 -14.43
C CYS A 580 -13.00 -23.87 -13.31
N SER A 581 -11.67 -23.86 -13.22
CA SER A 581 -10.96 -23.08 -12.20
C SER A 581 -11.24 -21.58 -12.30
N GLU A 582 -11.46 -21.03 -13.50
CA GLU A 582 -11.85 -19.62 -13.69
C GLU A 582 -13.21 -19.28 -13.10
N SER A 583 -14.13 -20.26 -13.00
CA SER A 583 -15.42 -20.07 -12.34
C SER A 583 -15.25 -19.63 -10.88
N ILE A 584 -14.18 -20.07 -10.20
CA ILE A 584 -13.90 -19.65 -8.82
C ILE A 584 -13.63 -18.14 -8.75
N GLU A 585 -12.83 -17.60 -9.68
CA GLU A 585 -12.54 -16.16 -9.71
C GLU A 585 -13.78 -15.34 -10.04
N GLN A 586 -14.59 -15.81 -11.00
CA GLN A 586 -15.86 -15.16 -11.36
C GLN A 586 -16.84 -15.16 -10.19
N GLY A 587 -17.03 -16.30 -9.54
CA GLY A 587 -17.89 -16.43 -8.36
C GLY A 587 -17.39 -15.56 -7.20
N TRP A 588 -16.08 -15.53 -6.98
CA TRP A 588 -15.48 -14.64 -5.98
C TRP A 588 -15.72 -13.16 -6.27
N LYS A 589 -15.63 -12.72 -7.53
CA LYS A 589 -15.96 -11.33 -7.91
C LYS A 589 -17.41 -10.96 -7.54
N VAL A 590 -18.36 -11.87 -7.79
CA VAL A 590 -19.77 -11.66 -7.42
C VAL A 590 -19.93 -11.61 -5.90
N VAL A 591 -19.33 -12.56 -5.17
CA VAL A 591 -19.35 -12.64 -3.69
C VAL A 591 -18.74 -11.39 -3.05
N TRP A 592 -17.56 -10.98 -3.50
CA TRP A 592 -16.87 -9.81 -2.96
C TRP A 592 -17.68 -8.52 -3.15
N ARG A 593 -18.22 -8.30 -4.35
CA ARG A 593 -19.12 -7.17 -4.64
C ARG A 593 -20.38 -7.23 -3.78
N GLY A 594 -20.95 -8.42 -3.57
CA GLY A 594 -22.06 -8.63 -2.64
C GLY A 594 -21.73 -8.20 -1.21
N GLY A 595 -20.54 -8.55 -0.73
CA GLY A 595 -20.02 -8.09 0.57
C GLY A 595 -19.86 -6.57 0.64
N VAL A 596 -19.30 -5.94 -0.39
CA VAL A 596 -19.17 -4.47 -0.46
C VAL A 596 -20.54 -3.79 -0.46
N LEU A 597 -21.51 -4.32 -1.22
CA LEU A 597 -22.89 -3.81 -1.22
C LEU A 597 -23.53 -3.94 0.17
N CYS A 598 -23.27 -5.04 0.91
CA CYS A 598 -23.71 -5.18 2.29
C CYS A 598 -23.17 -4.06 3.19
N LEU A 599 -21.86 -3.79 3.10
CA LEU A 599 -21.23 -2.72 3.88
C LEU A 599 -21.87 -1.36 3.57
N VAL A 600 -22.05 -1.04 2.28
CA VAL A 600 -22.70 0.21 1.84
C VAL A 600 -24.12 0.31 2.40
N LEU A 601 -24.90 -0.77 2.31
CA LEU A 601 -26.26 -0.82 2.83
C LEU A 601 -26.30 -0.58 4.34
N CYS A 602 -25.46 -1.26 5.11
CA CYS A 602 -25.40 -1.10 6.56
C CYS A 602 -24.97 0.30 6.99
N VAL A 603 -24.00 0.89 6.29
CA VAL A 603 -23.57 2.28 6.51
C VAL A 603 -24.70 3.26 6.20
N ALA A 604 -25.44 3.05 5.11
CA ALA A 604 -26.58 3.88 4.74
C ALA A 604 -27.68 3.82 5.82
N ILE A 605 -28.02 2.62 6.31
CA ILE A 605 -29.02 2.43 7.38
C ILE A 605 -28.62 3.17 8.66
N LYS A 606 -27.33 3.19 9.02
CA LYS A 606 -26.85 3.86 10.23
C LYS A 606 -26.76 5.38 10.13
N ARG A 607 -26.61 5.94 8.92
CA ARG A 607 -26.63 7.39 8.72
C ARG A 607 -28.04 7.99 8.71
N TRP A 608 -29.06 7.15 8.52
CA TRP A 608 -30.45 7.58 8.44
C TRP A 608 -31.18 7.62 9.79
N LYS A 609 -30.55 7.09 10.85
CA LYS A 609 -30.99 7.19 12.24
C LYS A 609 -30.13 8.21 12.98
#